data_AF-A0A968H8Z2-F1
#
_entry.id   AF-A0A968H8Z2-F1
#
_cell.length_a   1.000
_cell.length_b   1.000
_cell.length_c   1.000
_cell.angle_alpha   90.00
_cell.angle_beta   90.00
_cell.angle_gamma   90.00
#
_symmetry.space_group_name_H-M   'P 1'
#
loop_
_entity.id
_entity.type
_entity.pdbx_description
1 polymer ?
#
loop_
_entity_poly.entity_id
_entity_poly.type
_entity_poly.pdbx_seq_one_letter_code
_entity_poly.pdbx_strand_id
1 'polypeptide(L)' 'MLEKRLQQWKREWKEEGKLEGRMQGKLETARGLILQGVSLQVIAAATGLGIEQLENLRRGMES' A
#
# COMPACT_ATOMS: atom_id res chain seq x y z
N MET A 1 17.86 -23.13 -21.36
CA MET A 1 17.49 -23.13 -19.92
C MET A 1 17.62 -21.75 -19.27
N LEU A 2 18.68 -20.98 -19.54
CA LEU A 2 18.89 -19.64 -18.97
C LEU A 2 17.84 -18.60 -19.39
N GLU A 3 17.44 -18.56 -20.66
CA GLU A 3 16.40 -17.62 -21.14
C GLU A 3 15.07 -17.80 -20.42
N LYS A 4 14.63 -19.05 -20.17
CA LYS A 4 13.39 -19.32 -19.44
C LYS A 4 13.47 -18.78 -18.00
N ARG A 5 14.60 -18.93 -17.31
CA ARG A 5 14.81 -18.36 -15.97
C ARG A 5 14.81 -16.83 -16.00
N LEU A 6 15.47 -16.21 -16.98
CA LEU A 6 15.52 -14.75 -17.08
C LEU A 6 14.12 -14.15 -17.34
N GLN A 7 13.31 -14.81 -18.17
CA GLN A 7 11.93 -14.42 -18.43
C GLN A 7 11.04 -14.58 -17.20
N GLN A 8 11.25 -15.66 -16.42
CA GLN A 8 10.53 -15.89 -15.18
C GLN A 8 10.86 -14.82 -14.13
N TRP A 9 12.14 -14.52 -13.91
CA TRP A 9 12.58 -13.44 -13.01
C TRP A 9 12.02 -12.08 -13.42
N LYS A 10 12.02 -11.76 -14.72
CA LYS A 10 11.40 -10.51 -15.20
C LYS A 10 9.91 -10.42 -14.90
N ARG A 11 9.18 -11.55 -14.93
CA ARG A 11 7.76 -11.57 -14.54
C ARG A 11 7.60 -11.36 -13.05
N GLU A 12 8.31 -12.15 -12.24
CA GLU A 12 8.25 -12.09 -10.78
C GLU A 12 8.54 -10.66 -10.29
N TRP A 13 9.65 -10.05 -10.73
CA TRP A 13 10.01 -8.67 -10.38
C TRP A 13 8.95 -7.65 -10.80
N LYS A 14 8.33 -7.82 -11.97
CA LYS A 14 7.28 -6.91 -12.45
C LYS A 14 5.98 -7.06 -11.66
N GLU A 15 5.67 -8.27 -11.20
CA GLU A 15 4.51 -8.53 -10.35
C GLU A 15 4.72 -8.01 -8.94
N GLU A 16 5.89 -8.25 -8.35
CA GLU A 16 6.29 -7.68 -7.06
C GLU A 16 6.22 -6.16 -7.08
N GLY A 17 6.85 -5.49 -8.05
CA GLY A 17 6.81 -4.03 -8.15
C GLY A 17 5.40 -3.46 -8.34
N LYS A 18 4.50 -4.19 -9.02
CA LYS A 18 3.09 -3.80 -9.12
C LYS A 18 2.34 -3.93 -7.79
N LEU A 19 2.62 -4.98 -7.02
CA LEU A 19 2.02 -5.20 -5.71
C LEU A 19 2.50 -4.14 -4.71
N GLU A 20 3.80 -3.87 -4.68
CA GLU A 20 4.40 -2.82 -3.84
C GLU A 20 3.82 -1.44 -4.20
N GLY A 21 3.76 -1.09 -5.48
CA GLY A 21 3.20 0.19 -5.92
C GLY A 21 1.73 0.38 -5.55
N ARG A 22 0.91 -0.69 -5.65
CA ARG A 22 -0.50 -0.64 -5.19
C ARG A 22 -0.59 -0.42 -3.69
N MET A 23 0.27 -1.08 -2.90
CA MET A 23 0.28 -0.90 -1.45
C MET A 23 0.75 0.51 -1.06
N GLN A 24 1.81 1.02 -1.69
CA GLN A 24 2.30 2.38 -1.48
C GLN A 24 1.21 3.42 -1.78
N GLY A 25 0.51 3.30 -2.92
CA GLY A 25 -0.55 4.24 -3.29
C GLY A 25 -1.73 4.24 -2.30
N LYS A 26 -2.10 3.07 -1.77
CA LYS A 26 -3.11 2.97 -0.70
C LYS A 26 -2.67 3.70 0.57
N LEU A 27 -1.42 3.47 1.00
CA LEU A 27 -0.86 4.10 2.20
C LEU A 27 -0.71 5.61 2.04
N GLU A 28 -0.28 6.09 0.87
CA GLU A 28 -0.18 7.52 0.56
C GLU A 28 -1.55 8.19 0.60
N THR A 29 -2.54 7.58 -0.05
CA THR A 29 -3.94 8.05 -0.01
C THR A 29 -4.46 8.10 1.42
N ALA A 30 -4.24 7.03 2.20
CA ALA A 30 -4.66 6.97 3.60
C ALA A 30 -4.00 8.07 4.45
N ARG A 31 -2.68 8.31 4.29
CA ARG A 31 -1.96 9.38 4.98
C ARG A 31 -2.57 10.75 4.67
N GLY A 32 -2.81 11.05 3.40
CA GLY A 32 -3.41 12.32 3.00
C GLY A 32 -4.78 12.54 3.63
N LEU A 33 -5.63 11.50 3.65
CA LEU A 33 -6.95 11.57 4.26
C LEU A 33 -6.90 11.70 5.79
N ILE A 34 -5.96 11.02 6.46
CA ILE A 34 -5.74 11.17 7.91
C ILE A 34 -5.36 12.62 8.24
N LEU A 35 -4.43 13.22 7.48
CA LEU A 35 -4.03 14.61 7.68
C LEU A 35 -5.17 15.61 7.46
N GLN A 36 -6.12 15.28 6.58
CA GLN A 36 -7.33 16.06 6.36
C GLN A 36 -8.41 15.86 7.44
N GLY A 37 -8.15 15.03 8.46
CA GLY A 37 -9.08 14.77 9.55
C GLY A 37 -10.25 13.86 9.16
N VAL A 38 -10.15 13.12 8.06
CA VAL A 38 -11.17 12.15 7.64
C VAL A 38 -11.19 10.97 8.62
N SER A 39 -12.38 10.46 8.94
CA SER A 39 -12.51 9.34 9.89
C SER A 39 -11.90 8.05 9.35
N LEU A 40 -11.29 7.25 10.23
CA LEU A 40 -10.63 6.00 9.83
C LEU A 40 -11.57 4.99 9.16
N GLN A 41 -12.87 5.01 9.49
CA GLN A 41 -13.88 4.16 8.85
C GLN A 41 -14.07 4.51 7.38
N VAL A 42 -14.13 5.80 7.04
CA VAL A 42 -14.25 6.26 5.66
C VAL A 42 -12.98 5.96 4.88
N ILE A 43 -11.82 6.13 5.51
CA ILE A 43 -10.53 5.82 4.90
C ILE A 43 -10.39 4.32 4.62
N ALA A 44 -10.83 3.46 5.54
CA ALA A 44 -10.86 2.01 5.34
C ALA A 44 -11.73 1.63 4.14
N ALA A 45 -12.92 2.22 4.02
CA ALA A 45 -13.80 2.00 2.88
C ALA A 45 -13.18 2.47 1.55
N ALA A 46 -12.47 3.60 1.54
CA ALA A 46 -11.88 4.17 0.33
C ALA A 46 -10.60 3.44 -0.14
N THR A 47 -9.76 3.00 0.81
CA THR A 47 -8.43 2.43 0.52
C THR A 47 -8.40 0.90 0.59
N GLY A 48 -9.41 0.30 1.24
CA GLY A 48 -9.46 -1.12 1.55
C GLY A 48 -8.39 -1.56 2.56
N LEU A 49 -7.85 -0.63 3.36
CA LEU A 49 -6.95 -0.94 4.48
C LEU A 49 -7.76 -1.25 5.73
N GLY A 50 -7.24 -2.12 6.59
CA GLY A 50 -7.85 -2.43 7.88
C GLY A 50 -7.74 -1.25 8.86
N ILE A 51 -8.70 -1.14 9.78
CA ILE A 51 -8.72 -0.08 10.80
C ILE A 51 -7.44 -0.09 11.64
N GLU A 52 -6.98 -1.27 12.07
CA GLU A 52 -5.72 -1.41 12.83
C GLU A 52 -4.50 -0.89 12.06
N GLN A 53 -4.44 -1.15 10.74
CA GLN A 53 -3.37 -0.65 9.88
C GLN A 53 -3.39 0.87 9.80
N LEU A 54 -4.58 1.46 9.72
CA LEU A 54 -4.77 2.91 9.67
C LEU A 54 -4.45 3.58 11.01
N GLU A 55 -4.77 2.94 12.14
CA GLU A 55 -4.39 3.41 13.47
C GLU A 55 -2.88 3.40 13.66
N ASN A 56 -2.21 2.31 13.27
CA ASN A 56 -0.75 2.23 13.32
C ASN A 56 -0.10 3.28 12.42
N LEU A 57 -0.66 3.48 11.22
CA LEU A 57 -0.20 4.51 10.29
C LEU A 57 -0.34 5.91 10.90
N ARG A 58 -1.49 6.23 11.48
CA ARG A 58 -1.73 7.51 12.16
C ARG A 58 -0.74 7.72 13.32
N ARG A 59 -0.59 6.72 14.19
CA ARG A 59 0.30 6.79 15.36
C ARG A 59 1.76 7.01 14.96
N GLY A 60 2.21 6.37 13.88
CA GLY A 60 3.55 6.54 13.33
C GLY A 60 3.80 7.90 12.67
N MET A 61 2.74 8.69 12.38
CA MET A 61 2.86 10.07 11.88
C MET A 61 2.90 11.10 13.01
N GLU A 62 2.43 10.74 14.20
CA GLU A 62 2.38 11.59 15.40
C GLU A 62 3.68 11.48 16.24
N SER A 63 4.59 10.57 15.88
CA SER A 63 5.91 10.34 16.52
C SER A 63 7.03 11.08 15.81
#